data_AF-A0AAX3W0J2-F1
#
_entry.id   AF-A0AAX3W0J2-F1
#
_cell.length_a   1.000
_cell.length_b   1.000
_cell.length_c   1.000
_cell.angle_alpha   90.00
_cell.angle_beta   90.00
_cell.angle_gamma   90.00
#
_symmetry.space_group_name_H-M   'P 1'
#
loop_
_entity.id
_entity.type
_entity.pdbx_description
1 polymer ?
#
loop_
_entity_poly.entity_id
_entity_poly.type
_entity_poly.pdbx_seq_one_letter_code
_entity_poly.pdbx_strand_id
1 'polypeptide(L)'
;MTNTRKVNGPIHQIIRGKGWTLVEVGLRWGIKERQMSRIAGAAKQRDIDAANGLPLNGQNTADSRQTIESMHQHIREKGWTLAEIGARWGVVERQMSRIVKASKTRYLDAATGLPHKEKPE
;
A
#
# COMPACT_ATOMS: atom_id res chain seq x y z
N MET A 1 29.96 21.31 11.07
CA MET A 1 29.15 20.08 11.18
C MET A 1 27.83 20.30 10.46
N THR A 2 27.74 19.97 9.16
CA THR A 2 26.46 20.07 8.44
C THR A 2 25.60 18.86 8.82
N ASN A 3 24.65 19.09 9.72
CA ASN A 3 23.65 18.09 10.08
C ASN A 3 22.75 17.86 8.85
N THR A 4 23.10 16.87 8.03
CA THR A 4 22.30 16.44 6.89
C THR A 4 20.98 15.89 7.43
N ARG A 5 19.97 16.74 7.54
CA ARG A 5 18.60 16.30 7.88
C ARG A 5 18.21 15.25 6.86
N LYS A 6 18.13 13.99 7.30
CA LYS A 6 17.75 12.86 6.46
C LYS A 6 16.35 13.15 5.94
N VAL A 7 16.22 13.50 4.67
CA VAL A 7 14.93 13.76 4.04
C VAL A 7 14.10 12.48 4.19
N ASN A 8 12.93 12.61 4.81
CA ASN A 8 12.03 11.48 4.99
C ASN A 8 11.59 11.00 3.60
N GLY A 9 11.83 9.72 3.29
CA GLY A 9 11.41 9.12 2.03
C GLY A 9 9.89 9.14 1.84
N PRO A 10 9.38 8.87 0.63
CA PRO A 10 7.98 9.04 0.28
C PRO A 10 7.03 8.25 1.18
N ILE A 11 7.38 7.00 1.52
CA ILE A 11 6.58 6.19 2.44
C ILE A 11 6.47 6.86 3.82
N HIS A 12 7.55 7.44 4.36
CA HIS A 12 7.49 8.13 5.65
C HIS A 12 6.57 9.36 5.61
N GLN A 13 6.55 10.09 4.50
CA GLN A 13 5.68 11.26 4.36
C GLN A 13 4.21 10.85 4.32
N ILE A 14 3.88 9.84 3.50
CA ILE A 14 2.51 9.33 3.35
C ILE A 14 1.96 8.80 4.67
N ILE A 15 2.70 7.90 5.34
CA ILE A 15 2.19 7.25 6.56
C ILE A 15 2.03 8.26 7.70
N ARG A 16 2.97 9.22 7.84
CA ARG A 16 2.87 10.27 8.86
C ARG A 16 1.72 11.23 8.59
N GLY A 17 1.48 11.58 7.33
CA GLY A 17 0.32 12.38 6.93
C GLY A 17 -1.01 11.73 7.30
N LYS A 18 -1.02 10.40 7.46
CA LYS A 18 -2.18 9.61 7.91
C LYS A 18 -2.16 9.27 9.39
N GLY A 19 -1.20 9.79 10.16
CA GLY A 19 -1.07 9.52 11.59
C GLY A 19 -0.43 8.18 11.95
N TRP A 20 0.13 7.44 10.99
CA TRP A 20 0.80 6.16 11.22
C TRP A 20 2.30 6.34 11.46
N THR A 21 2.84 5.50 12.35
CA THR A 21 4.28 5.26 12.49
C THR A 21 4.73 4.11 11.59
N LEU A 22 6.03 4.06 11.29
CA LEU A 22 6.59 2.97 10.49
C LEU A 22 6.43 1.61 11.18
N VAL A 23 6.49 1.59 12.51
CA VAL A 23 6.34 0.39 13.33
C VAL A 23 4.92 -0.15 13.23
N GLU A 24 3.90 0.70 13.39
CA GLU A 24 2.48 0.30 13.27
C GLU A 24 2.14 -0.25 11.88
N VAL A 25 2.66 0.40 10.82
CA VAL A 25 2.48 -0.09 9.45
C VAL A 25 3.16 -1.46 9.27
N GLY A 26 4.37 -1.63 9.82
CA GLY A 26 5.07 -2.91 9.84
C GLY A 26 4.21 -4.00 10.49
N LEU A 27 3.63 -3.73 11.66
CA LEU A 27 2.74 -4.65 12.36
C LEU A 27 1.50 -5.00 11.51
N ARG A 28 0.82 -4.01 10.93
CA ARG A 28 -0.35 -4.22 10.04
C ARG A 28 -0.01 -5.12 8.84
N TRP A 29 1.19 -4.96 8.28
CA TRP A 29 1.63 -5.72 7.12
C TRP A 29 2.29 -7.06 7.46
N GLY A 30 2.44 -7.40 8.74
CA GLY A 30 3.14 -8.61 9.20
C GLY A 30 4.64 -8.57 8.90
N ILE A 31 5.25 -7.39 8.93
CA ILE A 31 6.65 -7.13 8.58
C ILE A 31 7.41 -6.66 9.80
N LYS A 32 8.55 -7.29 10.08
CA LYS A 32 9.41 -6.89 11.20
C LYS A 32 10.00 -5.50 10.95
N GLU A 33 10.19 -4.72 12.00
CA GLU A 33 10.68 -3.34 11.95
C GLU A 33 11.91 -3.15 11.04
N ARG A 34 12.96 -3.97 11.22
CA ARG A 34 14.16 -3.90 10.38
C ARG A 34 13.87 -4.13 8.89
N GLN A 35 12.92 -5.00 8.55
CA GLN A 35 12.51 -5.22 7.17
C GLN A 35 11.66 -4.06 6.66
N MET A 36 10.81 -3.50 7.51
CA MET A 36 9.98 -2.34 7.17
C MET A 36 10.84 -1.11 6.88
N SER A 37 11.91 -0.86 7.65
CA SER A 37 12.88 0.21 7.38
C SER A 37 13.56 0.06 6.02
N ARG A 38 13.87 -1.17 5.59
CA ARG A 38 14.40 -1.42 4.24
C ARG A 38 13.36 -1.17 3.16
N ILE A 39 12.11 -1.57 3.39
CA ILE A 39 11.01 -1.34 2.46
C ILE A 39 10.75 0.16 2.29
N ALA A 40 10.71 0.91 3.40
CA ALA A 40 10.58 2.37 3.38
C ALA A 40 11.72 3.05 2.63
N GLY A 41 12.95 2.54 2.79
CA GLY A 41 14.12 3.04 2.06
C GLY A 41 14.11 2.70 0.57
N ALA A 42 13.64 1.51 0.19
CA ALA A 42 13.55 1.08 -1.20
C ALA A 42 12.38 1.74 -1.96
N ALA A 43 11.30 2.06 -1.25
CA ALA A 43 10.13 2.79 -1.75
C ALA A 43 9.60 2.26 -3.11
N LYS A 44 9.46 0.94 -3.24
CA LYS A 44 8.92 0.34 -4.47
C LYS A 44 7.47 0.80 -4.68
N GLN A 45 7.04 0.91 -5.95
CA GLN A 45 5.72 1.46 -6.28
C GLN A 45 4.56 0.78 -5.54
N ARG A 46 4.59 -0.55 -5.42
CA ARG A 46 3.60 -1.32 -4.65
C ARG A 46 3.49 -0.87 -3.19
N ASP A 47 4.61 -0.50 -2.58
CA ASP A 47 4.68 -0.15 -1.16
C ASP A 47 4.27 1.31 -0.93
N ILE A 48 4.51 2.16 -1.93
CA ILE A 48 3.92 3.50 -2.00
C ILE A 48 2.40 3.39 -2.15
N ASP A 49 1.91 2.58 -3.09
CA ASP A 49 0.49 2.31 -3.27
C ASP A 49 -0.11 1.75 -1.96
N ALA A 50 0.60 0.82 -1.28
CA ALA A 50 0.14 0.31 0.02
C ALA A 50 0.05 1.40 1.09
N ALA A 51 1.04 2.28 1.19
CA ALA A 51 0.96 3.41 2.10
C ALA A 51 -0.21 4.36 1.75
N ASN A 52 -0.47 4.57 0.46
CA ASN A 52 -1.59 5.36 -0.04
C ASN A 52 -2.97 4.73 0.23
N GLY A 53 -3.06 3.43 0.44
CA GLY A 53 -4.30 2.76 0.82
C GLY A 53 -4.54 2.63 2.32
N LEU A 54 -3.58 3.00 3.17
CA LEU A 54 -3.80 3.00 4.63
C LEU A 54 -4.96 3.93 5.00
N PRO A 55 -5.83 3.55 5.95
CA PRO A 55 -6.83 4.46 6.50
C PRO A 55 -6.17 5.55 7.37
N LEU A 56 -6.91 6.54 7.86
CA LEU A 56 -6.41 7.47 8.86
C LEU A 56 -6.25 6.76 10.22
N ASN A 57 -5.10 6.90 10.87
CA ASN A 57 -4.83 6.28 12.16
C ASN A 57 -5.68 6.96 13.25
N GLY A 58 -6.34 6.19 14.11
CA GLY A 58 -7.15 6.71 15.21
C GLY A 58 -8.60 7.06 14.88
N GLN A 59 -9.04 6.96 13.61
CA GLN A 59 -10.47 6.82 13.36
C GLN A 59 -10.87 5.42 13.84
N ASN A 60 -11.47 5.36 15.02
CA ASN A 60 -12.30 4.23 15.44
C ASN A 60 -13.52 4.25 14.50
N THR A 61 -13.32 3.84 13.25
CA THR A 61 -14.40 3.81 12.26
C THR A 61 -15.41 2.81 12.78
N ALA A 62 -16.52 3.34 13.29
CA ALA A 62 -17.77 2.63 13.49
C ALA A 62 -18.30 1.97 12.18
N ASP A 63 -17.57 2.09 11.07
CA ASP A 63 -17.64 1.26 9.87
C ASP A 63 -16.87 -0.07 10.00
N SER A 64 -17.06 -0.76 11.14
CA SER A 64 -16.79 -2.21 11.28
C SER A 64 -17.71 -3.08 10.39
N ARG A 65 -18.21 -2.49 9.30
CA ARG A 65 -18.80 -3.14 8.13
C ARG A 65 -17.98 -2.78 6.88
N GLN A 66 -16.67 -2.63 7.00
CA GLN A 66 -15.79 -2.79 5.84
C GLN A 66 -15.94 -4.24 5.40
N THR A 67 -16.93 -4.44 4.54
CA THR A 67 -17.09 -5.55 3.63
C THR A 67 -15.68 -5.94 3.20
N ILE A 68 -15.35 -7.22 3.31
CA ILE A 68 -14.11 -7.77 2.76
C ILE A 68 -14.25 -7.65 1.24
N GLU A 69 -14.14 -6.44 0.72
CA GLU A 69 -14.09 -6.20 -0.71
C GLU A 69 -12.79 -6.81 -1.17
N SER A 70 -12.94 -7.89 -1.94
CA SER A 70 -11.80 -8.61 -2.47
C SER A 70 -10.87 -7.63 -3.18
N MET A 71 -9.57 -7.91 -3.18
CA MET A 71 -8.58 -7.14 -3.93
C MET A 71 -9.04 -6.86 -5.38
N HIS A 72 -9.73 -7.83 -5.99
CA HIS A 72 -10.30 -7.71 -7.34
C HIS A 72 -11.37 -6.62 -7.49
N GLN A 73 -12.10 -6.31 -6.43
CA GLN A 73 -13.16 -5.31 -6.46
C GLN A 73 -12.55 -3.90 -6.54
N HIS A 74 -11.68 -3.57 -5.57
CA HIS A 74 -10.90 -2.33 -5.57
C HIS A 74 -10.17 -2.08 -6.89
N ILE A 75 -9.60 -3.14 -7.47
CA ILE A 75 -8.88 -3.08 -8.75
C ILE A 75 -9.83 -2.71 -9.89
N ARG A 76 -10.99 -3.39 -9.97
CA ARG A 76 -11.98 -3.15 -11.02
C ARG A 76 -12.63 -1.77 -10.93
N GLU A 77 -13.01 -1.35 -9.72
CA GLU A 77 -13.63 -0.04 -9.48
C GLU A 77 -12.74 1.13 -9.91
N LYS A 78 -11.41 0.94 -9.82
CA LYS A 78 -10.42 1.93 -10.24
C LYS A 78 -10.02 1.83 -11.72
N GLY A 79 -10.63 0.90 -12.47
CA GLY A 79 -10.37 0.70 -13.89
C GLY A 79 -9.07 -0.05 -14.20
N TRP A 80 -8.49 -0.76 -13.23
CA TRP A 80 -7.26 -1.52 -13.42
C TRP A 80 -7.53 -3.00 -13.75
N THR A 81 -6.64 -3.59 -14.52
CA THR A 81 -6.52 -5.04 -14.70
C THR A 81 -5.38 -5.58 -13.84
N LEU A 82 -5.41 -6.89 -13.56
CA LEU A 82 -4.31 -7.55 -12.84
C LEU A 82 -2.98 -7.49 -13.61
N ALA A 83 -3.03 -7.52 -14.94
CA ALA A 83 -1.85 -7.44 -15.79
C ALA A 83 -1.16 -6.07 -15.65
N GLU A 84 -1.93 -4.99 -15.69
CA GLU A 84 -1.40 -3.63 -15.55
C GLU A 84 -0.85 -3.36 -14.14
N ILE A 85 -1.52 -3.87 -13.12
CA ILE A 85 -1.02 -3.79 -11.74
C ILE A 85 0.27 -4.60 -11.60
N GLY A 86 0.34 -5.76 -12.25
CA GLY A 86 1.56 -6.57 -12.33
C GLY A 86 2.72 -5.75 -12.90
N ALA A 87 2.50 -5.11 -14.05
CA ALA A 87 3.49 -4.21 -14.65
C ALA A 87 3.88 -3.05 -13.71
N ARG A 88 2.89 -2.36 -13.11
CA ARG A 88 3.13 -1.25 -12.16
C ARG A 88 3.95 -1.66 -10.95
N TRP A 89 3.71 -2.86 -10.42
CA TRP A 89 4.39 -3.35 -9.23
C TRP A 89 5.69 -4.11 -9.54
N GLY A 90 6.03 -4.30 -10.82
CA GLY A 90 7.16 -5.11 -11.25
C GLY A 90 7.02 -6.58 -10.89
N VAL A 91 5.78 -7.10 -10.99
CA VAL A 91 5.39 -8.47 -10.61
C VAL A 91 4.86 -9.18 -11.85
N VAL A 92 5.41 -10.36 -12.14
CA VAL A 92 4.92 -11.19 -13.26
C VAL A 92 3.56 -11.81 -12.92
N GLU A 93 2.75 -12.13 -13.94
CA GLU A 93 1.38 -12.62 -13.78
C GLU A 93 1.26 -13.79 -12.78
N ARG A 94 2.14 -14.79 -12.88
CA ARG A 94 2.17 -15.93 -11.95
C ARG A 94 2.36 -15.52 -10.49
N GLN A 95 3.16 -14.48 -10.24
CA GLN A 95 3.34 -13.94 -8.91
C GLN A 95 2.12 -13.12 -8.47
N MET A 96 1.47 -12.41 -9.40
CA MET A 96 0.23 -11.70 -9.14
C MET A 96 -0.88 -12.66 -8.68
N SER A 97 -1.06 -13.80 -9.33
CA SER A 97 -2.05 -14.81 -8.89
C SER A 97 -1.79 -15.29 -7.46
N ARG A 98 -0.51 -15.44 -7.07
CA ARG A 98 -0.14 -15.79 -5.68
C ARG A 98 -0.43 -14.66 -4.71
N ILE A 99 -0.18 -13.41 -5.11
CA ILE A 99 -0.48 -12.22 -4.30
C ILE A 99 -1.97 -12.16 -3.99
N VAL A 100 -2.79 -12.29 -5.03
CA VAL A 100 -4.24 -12.23 -4.91
C VAL A 100 -4.76 -13.39 -4.07
N LYS A 101 -4.24 -14.61 -4.26
CA LYS A 101 -4.62 -15.78 -3.45
C LYS A 101 -4.20 -15.65 -1.98
N ALA A 102 -3.05 -15.01 -1.71
CA ALA A 102 -2.54 -14.87 -0.35
C ALA A 102 -3.31 -13.82 0.47
N SER A 103 -4.00 -12.87 -0.18
CA SER A 103 -4.86 -11.86 0.45
C SER A 103 -4.23 -11.13 1.65
N LYS A 104 -2.91 -10.91 1.62
CA LYS A 104 -2.22 -10.23 2.72
C LYS A 104 -2.63 -8.77 2.79
N THR A 105 -2.78 -8.23 3.99
CA THR A 105 -3.20 -6.84 4.25
C THR A 105 -2.41 -5.81 3.45
N ARG A 106 -1.08 -5.98 3.33
CA ARG A 106 -0.24 -5.08 2.51
C ARG A 106 -0.68 -4.99 1.04
N TYR A 107 -1.14 -6.10 0.45
CA TYR A 107 -1.58 -6.12 -0.95
C TYR A 107 -2.99 -5.59 -1.11
N LEU A 108 -3.84 -5.77 -0.10
CA LEU A 108 -5.15 -5.12 -0.03
C LEU A 108 -4.96 -3.61 0.07
N ASP A 109 -4.17 -3.13 1.03
CA ASP A 109 -3.81 -1.71 1.15
C ASP A 109 -3.20 -1.20 -0.17
N ALA A 110 -2.37 -1.98 -0.86
CA ALA A 110 -1.83 -1.58 -2.17
C ALA A 110 -2.91 -1.39 -3.24
N ALA A 111 -3.89 -2.29 -3.33
CA ALA A 111 -5.01 -2.15 -4.24
C ALA A 111 -5.90 -0.94 -3.87
N THR A 112 -6.16 -0.76 -2.57
CA THR A 112 -6.93 0.37 -2.02
C THR A 112 -6.21 1.71 -2.20
N GLY A 113 -4.88 1.73 -2.37
CA GLY A 113 -4.14 2.95 -2.69
C GLY A 113 -3.84 3.19 -4.15
N LEU A 114 -4.30 2.33 -5.07
CA LEU A 114 -4.20 2.61 -6.51
C LEU A 114 -4.93 3.92 -6.86
N PRO A 115 -4.39 4.74 -7.77
CA PRO A 115 -5.15 5.87 -8.30
C PRO A 115 -6.31 5.37 -9.17
N HIS A 116 -7.40 6.14 -9.28
CA HIS A 116 -8.39 5.88 -10.33
C HIS A 116 -7.73 6.15 -11.68
N LYS A 117 -7.90 5.23 -12.65
CA LYS A 117 -7.60 5.60 -14.03
C LYS A 117 -8.59 6.67 -14.45
N GLU A 118 -8.09 7.78 -14.96
CA GLU A 118 -8.93 8.73 -15.68
C GLU A 118 -9.68 7.94 -16.76
N LYS A 119 -11.01 8.07 -16.77
CA LYS A 119 -11.76 7.60 -17.93
C LYS A 119 -11.22 8.38 -19.13
N PRO A 120 -10.84 7.74 -20.24
CA PRO A 120 -10.70 8.51 -21.46
C PRO A 120 -12.05 9.20 -21.70
N GLU A 121 -12.03 10.54 -21.79
CA GLU A 121 -13.18 11.34 -22.23
C GLU A 121 -13.72 10.84 -23.58
#